data_AF-A0A940PI32-F1
#
_entry.id   AF-A0A940PI32-F1
#
_cell.length_a   1.000
_cell.length_b   1.000
_cell.length_c   1.000
_cell.angle_alpha   90.00
_cell.angle_beta   90.00
_cell.angle_gamma   90.00
#
_symmetry.space_group_name_H-M   'P 1'
#
loop_
_entity.id
_entity.type
_entity.pdbx_description
1 polymer ?
#
loop_
_entity_poly.entity_id
_entity_poly.type
_entity_poly.pdbx_seq_one_letter_code
_entity_poly.pdbx_strand_id
1 'polypeptide(L)'
;MPIDVEGPDENNNYYLINGDRRLEAWKNVRVNEPIEVNVVRGFTSRLERNKERLQMHLDIKPMPGVDFQILIEDILRESGLSDAELAKELKRDKRKIRKYKPGSEVPENVREEVAKVRGSQDMLEVIYALNIDINFKQRLYKSLLSRKLTGDHAKAVKRLINNDVYGRLNELQRVRAIEDALQQATFTKLDAELVVLNELMRTKPSEHQDKFNTWLSNILNSMGKVADYLHPDLEFLVSQLQKKQLAKAVGEINKAVRWLWKDNRQTEQTTLESELIIQRESTDTGYRYIFRYR
;
A
#
# COMPACT_ATOMS: atom_id res chain seq x y z
N MET A 1 -31.65 -5.46 -25.18
CA MET A 1 -30.63 -5.04 -26.16
C MET A 1 -29.79 -6.27 -26.50
N PRO A 2 -29.78 -6.70 -27.76
CA PRO A 2 -29.12 -7.94 -28.21
C PRO A 2 -27.60 -7.89 -28.07
N ILE A 3 -26.98 -9.05 -27.95
CA ILE A 3 -25.53 -9.23 -27.84
C ILE A 3 -24.92 -9.38 -29.24
N ASP A 4 -23.76 -8.78 -29.49
CA ASP A 4 -23.12 -8.84 -30.81
C ASP A 4 -22.23 -10.07 -30.92
N VAL A 5 -22.42 -10.88 -31.97
CA VAL A 5 -21.67 -12.12 -32.22
C VAL A 5 -21.20 -12.24 -33.67
N GLU A 6 -20.19 -13.08 -33.88
CA GLU A 6 -19.76 -13.62 -35.16
C GLU A 6 -20.22 -15.05 -35.36
N GLY A 7 -20.41 -15.45 -36.61
CA GLY A 7 -20.66 -16.84 -36.99
C GLY A 7 -21.92 -17.02 -37.84
N PRO A 8 -22.46 -18.24 -37.90
CA PRO A 8 -21.90 -19.46 -37.30
C PRO A 8 -20.57 -19.89 -37.94
N ASP A 9 -19.77 -20.68 -37.21
CA ASP A 9 -18.70 -21.51 -37.81
C ASP A 9 -19.26 -22.79 -38.44
N GLU A 10 -18.39 -23.65 -38.97
CA GLU A 10 -18.77 -24.95 -39.56
C GLU A 10 -19.50 -25.89 -38.57
N ASN A 11 -19.35 -25.66 -37.26
CA ASN A 11 -19.97 -26.43 -36.19
C ASN A 11 -21.20 -25.72 -35.60
N ASN A 12 -21.73 -24.68 -36.24
CA ASN A 12 -22.84 -23.85 -35.76
C ASN A 12 -22.58 -23.07 -34.46
N ASN A 13 -21.31 -22.81 -34.13
CA ASN A 13 -20.96 -21.99 -32.96
C ASN A 13 -20.92 -20.50 -33.30
N TYR A 14 -21.35 -19.69 -32.35
CA TYR A 14 -21.26 -18.23 -32.41
C TYR A 14 -20.21 -17.72 -31.42
N TYR A 15 -19.47 -16.70 -31.84
CA TYR A 15 -18.38 -16.12 -31.07
C TYR A 15 -18.74 -14.71 -30.63
N LEU A 16 -18.71 -14.48 -29.33
CA LEU A 16 -19.04 -13.18 -28.75
C LEU A 16 -18.07 -12.10 -29.22
N ILE A 17 -18.60 -10.96 -29.67
CA ILE A 17 -17.83 -9.75 -29.99
C ILE A 17 -18.03 -8.70 -28.92
N ASN A 18 -19.27 -8.41 -28.55
CA ASN A 18 -19.57 -7.37 -27.57
C ASN A 18 -20.81 -7.71 -26.74
N GLY A 19 -20.68 -7.55 -25.41
CA GLY A 19 -21.76 -7.76 -24.47
C GLY A 19 -21.46 -8.77 -23.38
N ASP A 20 -20.19 -9.01 -23.05
CA ASP A 20 -19.74 -10.05 -22.11
C ASP A 20 -20.42 -9.91 -20.74
N ARG A 21 -20.54 -8.68 -20.21
CA ARG A 21 -21.30 -8.42 -18.97
C ARG A 21 -22.79 -8.75 -19.07
N ARG A 22 -23.41 -8.51 -20.23
CA ARG A 22 -24.83 -8.85 -20.44
C ARG A 22 -25.00 -10.35 -20.54
N LEU A 23 -24.07 -11.05 -21.20
CA LEU A 23 -24.06 -12.49 -21.27
C LEU A 23 -23.89 -13.12 -19.88
N GLU A 24 -22.93 -12.63 -19.09
CA GLU A 24 -22.73 -13.09 -17.71
C GLU A 24 -23.95 -12.79 -16.82
N ALA A 25 -24.54 -11.60 -16.91
CA ALA A 25 -25.77 -11.28 -16.21
C ALA A 25 -26.93 -12.20 -16.65
N TRP A 26 -27.02 -12.51 -17.93
CA TRP A 26 -28.04 -13.41 -18.48
C TRP A 26 -27.89 -14.83 -17.96
N LYS A 27 -26.67 -15.39 -18.01
CA LYS A 27 -26.35 -16.72 -17.45
C LYS A 27 -26.75 -16.86 -15.99
N ASN A 28 -26.61 -15.79 -15.22
CA ASN A 28 -26.94 -15.78 -13.78
C ASN A 28 -28.45 -15.70 -13.47
N VAL A 29 -29.28 -15.22 -14.41
CA VAL A 29 -30.72 -14.97 -14.17
C VAL A 29 -31.60 -15.95 -14.95
N ARG A 30 -31.17 -16.39 -16.13
CA ARG A 30 -31.95 -17.18 -17.09
C ARG A 30 -31.12 -18.35 -17.58
N VAL A 31 -31.13 -19.43 -16.81
CA VAL A 31 -30.43 -20.67 -17.15
C VAL A 31 -31.20 -21.38 -18.26
N ASN A 32 -30.53 -21.69 -19.36
CA ASN A 32 -31.08 -22.41 -20.54
C ASN A 32 -32.14 -21.68 -21.38
N GLU A 33 -32.30 -20.37 -21.24
CA GLU A 33 -33.15 -19.60 -22.16
C GLU A 33 -32.35 -19.13 -23.38
N PRO A 34 -32.93 -19.18 -24.59
CA PRO A 34 -32.29 -18.61 -25.78
C PRO A 34 -32.10 -17.10 -25.59
N ILE A 35 -30.93 -16.63 -26.01
CA ILE A 35 -30.60 -15.21 -25.99
C ILE A 35 -30.64 -14.66 -27.40
N GLU A 36 -31.29 -13.51 -27.58
CA GLU A 36 -31.29 -12.81 -28.86
C GLU A 36 -29.92 -12.19 -29.12
N VAL A 37 -29.34 -12.54 -30.27
CA VAL A 37 -28.02 -12.07 -30.71
C VAL A 37 -28.13 -11.33 -32.03
N ASN A 38 -27.25 -10.36 -32.21
CA ASN A 38 -27.04 -9.64 -33.46
C ASN A 38 -25.79 -10.20 -34.14
N VAL A 39 -25.95 -10.85 -35.29
CA VAL A 39 -24.83 -11.39 -36.06
C VAL A 39 -24.22 -10.28 -36.88
N VAL A 40 -23.02 -9.84 -36.51
CA VAL A 40 -22.38 -8.66 -37.12
C VAL A 40 -21.67 -9.02 -38.42
N ARG A 41 -21.12 -10.24 -38.53
CA ARG A 41 -20.41 -10.77 -39.71
C ARG A 41 -20.19 -12.28 -39.62
N GLY A 42 -19.64 -12.86 -40.70
CA GLY A 42 -19.23 -14.27 -40.76
C GLY A 42 -18.02 -14.61 -39.87
N PHE A 43 -17.73 -15.89 -39.70
CA PHE A 43 -16.65 -16.38 -38.83
C PHE A 43 -15.27 -15.83 -39.22
N THR A 44 -14.59 -15.18 -38.28
CA THR A 44 -13.19 -14.72 -38.43
C THR A 44 -12.21 -15.48 -37.53
N SER A 45 -10.91 -15.17 -37.62
CA SER A 45 -9.91 -15.76 -36.74
C SER A 45 -10.03 -15.22 -35.29
N ARG A 46 -9.57 -16.00 -34.29
CA ARG A 46 -9.52 -15.54 -32.89
C ARG A 46 -8.72 -14.24 -32.74
N LEU A 47 -7.62 -14.12 -33.49
CA LEU A 47 -6.76 -12.94 -33.49
C LEU A 47 -7.51 -11.69 -33.98
N GLU A 48 -8.23 -11.79 -35.09
CA GLU A 48 -9.03 -10.67 -35.64
C GLU A 48 -10.13 -10.24 -34.65
N ARG A 49 -10.86 -11.21 -34.08
CA ARG A 49 -11.86 -10.93 -33.04
C ARG A 49 -11.26 -10.20 -31.84
N ASN A 50 -10.10 -10.65 -31.36
CA ASN A 50 -9.45 -10.06 -30.20
C ASN A 50 -8.93 -8.65 -30.49
N LYS A 51 -8.34 -8.42 -31.66
CA LYS A 51 -7.92 -7.07 -32.10
C LYS A 51 -9.10 -6.11 -32.17
N GLU A 52 -10.22 -6.57 -32.70
CA GLU A 52 -11.42 -5.76 -32.78
C GLU A 52 -12.04 -5.44 -31.41
N ARG A 53 -12.15 -6.45 -30.54
CA ARG A 53 -12.56 -6.25 -29.13
C ARG A 53 -11.69 -5.21 -28.45
N LEU A 54 -10.37 -5.30 -28.63
CA LEU A 54 -9.42 -4.34 -28.07
C LEU A 54 -9.67 -2.93 -28.62
N GLN A 55 -9.90 -2.81 -29.93
CA GLN A 55 -10.22 -1.54 -30.58
C GLN A 55 -11.52 -0.93 -30.05
N MET A 56 -12.60 -1.71 -29.94
CA MET A 56 -13.89 -1.27 -29.40
C MET A 56 -13.76 -0.74 -27.96
N HIS A 57 -12.98 -1.43 -27.13
CA HIS A 57 -12.75 -1.01 -25.74
C HIS A 57 -11.88 0.24 -25.63
N LEU A 58 -10.97 0.45 -26.58
CA LEU A 58 -10.18 1.68 -26.67
C LEU A 58 -11.02 2.89 -27.11
N ASP A 59 -12.05 2.69 -27.94
CA ASP A 59 -12.86 3.77 -28.52
C ASP A 59 -14.13 4.12 -27.72
N ILE A 60 -14.84 3.13 -27.17
CA ILE A 60 -16.23 3.32 -26.73
C ILE A 60 -16.43 3.07 -25.24
N LYS A 61 -15.85 2.00 -24.67
CA LYS A 61 -16.21 1.54 -23.32
C LYS A 61 -15.04 0.95 -22.54
N PRO A 62 -14.76 1.44 -21.31
CA PRO A 62 -13.70 0.90 -20.49
C PRO A 62 -14.01 -0.53 -20.05
N MET A 63 -13.13 -1.45 -20.45
CA MET A 63 -13.03 -2.81 -19.94
C MET A 63 -12.30 -2.80 -18.57
N PRO A 64 -12.57 -3.76 -17.66
CA PRO A 64 -11.72 -3.96 -16.50
C PRO A 64 -10.24 -4.12 -16.90
N GLY A 65 -9.33 -3.55 -16.10
CA GLY A 65 -7.90 -3.53 -16.46
C GLY A 65 -7.28 -4.92 -16.66
N VAL A 66 -7.75 -5.93 -15.91
CA VAL A 66 -7.28 -7.32 -16.02
C VAL A 66 -7.69 -7.95 -17.34
N ASP A 67 -8.96 -7.87 -17.71
CA ASP A 67 -9.46 -8.41 -18.98
C ASP A 67 -8.75 -7.75 -20.17
N PHE A 68 -8.48 -6.44 -20.05
CA PHE A 68 -7.75 -5.69 -21.07
C PHE A 68 -6.29 -6.15 -21.20
N GLN A 69 -5.66 -6.48 -20.08
CA GLN A 69 -4.31 -7.03 -20.05
C GLN A 69 -4.25 -8.42 -20.67
N ILE A 70 -5.17 -9.32 -20.29
CA ILE A 70 -5.28 -10.67 -20.86
C ILE A 70 -5.47 -10.58 -22.38
N LEU A 71 -6.35 -9.69 -22.84
CA LEU A 71 -6.59 -9.49 -24.27
C LEU A 71 -5.34 -9.04 -25.03
N ILE A 72 -4.56 -8.11 -24.46
CA ILE A 72 -3.27 -7.70 -25.05
C ILE A 72 -2.28 -8.86 -25.07
N GLU A 73 -2.15 -9.60 -23.98
CA GLU A 73 -1.24 -10.75 -23.87
C GLU A 73 -1.58 -11.84 -24.90
N ASP A 74 -2.87 -12.14 -25.09
CA ASP A 74 -3.37 -13.06 -26.11
C ASP A 74 -3.01 -12.60 -27.53
N ILE A 75 -3.26 -11.32 -27.86
CA ILE A 75 -2.96 -10.79 -29.19
C ILE A 75 -1.45 -10.85 -29.47
N LEU A 76 -0.60 -10.44 -28.52
CA LEU A 76 0.85 -10.46 -28.69
C LEU A 76 1.36 -11.89 -28.86
N ARG A 77 0.82 -12.85 -28.09
CA ARG A 77 1.20 -14.26 -28.16
C ARG A 77 0.79 -14.90 -29.50
N GLU A 78 -0.41 -14.63 -30.00
CA GLU A 78 -0.93 -15.21 -31.23
C GLU A 78 -0.34 -14.56 -32.50
N SER A 79 -0.05 -13.26 -32.47
CA SER A 79 0.47 -12.53 -33.63
C SER A 79 1.98 -12.45 -33.73
N GLY A 80 2.71 -12.72 -32.63
CA GLY A 80 4.17 -12.53 -32.55
C GLY A 80 4.62 -11.06 -32.63
N LEU A 81 3.67 -10.11 -32.56
CA LEU A 81 3.97 -8.68 -32.63
C LEU A 81 4.66 -8.18 -31.37
N SER A 82 5.48 -7.16 -31.52
CA SER A 82 5.94 -6.32 -30.42
C SER A 82 4.88 -5.29 -30.00
N ASP A 83 5.01 -4.74 -28.80
CA ASP A 83 4.13 -3.67 -28.30
C ASP A 83 4.06 -2.46 -29.23
N ALA A 84 5.18 -2.15 -29.89
CA ALA A 84 5.27 -1.02 -30.79
C ALA A 84 4.46 -1.26 -32.07
N GLU A 85 4.48 -2.49 -32.57
CA GLU A 85 3.73 -2.90 -33.76
C GLU A 85 2.23 -2.97 -33.45
N LEU A 86 1.85 -3.58 -32.32
CA LEU A 86 0.45 -3.59 -31.88
C LEU A 86 -0.10 -2.17 -31.68
N ALA A 87 0.66 -1.28 -31.05
CA ALA A 87 0.26 0.11 -30.88
C ALA A 87 0.08 0.84 -32.24
N LYS A 88 0.94 0.54 -33.22
CA LYS A 88 0.86 1.09 -34.58
C LYS A 88 -0.37 0.57 -35.31
N GLU A 89 -0.67 -0.71 -35.23
CA GLU A 89 -1.88 -1.30 -35.83
C GLU A 89 -3.16 -0.69 -35.26
N LEU A 90 -3.22 -0.51 -33.94
CA LEU A 90 -4.37 0.09 -33.25
C LEU A 90 -4.41 1.63 -33.37
N LYS A 91 -3.43 2.23 -34.06
CA LYS A 91 -3.25 3.69 -34.20
C LYS A 91 -3.27 4.41 -32.83
N ARG A 92 -2.62 3.84 -31.83
CA ARG A 92 -2.54 4.37 -30.45
C ARG A 92 -1.11 4.69 -30.02
N ASP A 93 -0.99 5.57 -29.02
CA ASP A 93 0.28 5.79 -28.32
C ASP A 93 0.71 4.50 -27.61
N LYS A 94 1.97 4.09 -27.82
CA LYS A 94 2.63 2.98 -27.13
C LYS A 94 2.48 3.05 -25.60
N ARG A 95 2.43 4.26 -25.01
CA ARG A 95 2.19 4.46 -23.57
C ARG A 95 0.85 3.90 -23.11
N LYS A 96 -0.20 3.95 -23.95
CA LYS A 96 -1.50 3.36 -23.62
C LYS A 96 -1.41 1.85 -23.51
N ILE A 97 -0.73 1.17 -24.43
CA ILE A 97 -0.54 -0.29 -24.36
C ILE A 97 0.33 -0.67 -23.17
N ARG A 98 1.45 0.04 -22.95
CA ARG A 98 2.36 -0.23 -21.81
C ARG A 98 1.71 -0.03 -20.45
N LYS A 99 0.69 0.83 -20.33
CA LYS A 99 -0.04 1.05 -19.07
C LYS A 99 -0.70 -0.22 -18.52
N TYR A 100 -1.06 -1.17 -19.39
CA TYR A 100 -1.78 -2.39 -19.01
C TYR A 100 -0.87 -3.62 -18.88
N LYS A 101 0.45 -3.44 -18.99
CA LYS A 101 1.45 -4.50 -18.76
C LYS A 101 1.89 -4.73 -17.32
N PRO A 102 1.85 -3.74 -16.40
CA PRO A 102 2.12 -4.00 -15.00
C PRO A 102 1.29 -5.20 -14.51
N GLY A 103 1.93 -6.08 -13.75
CA GLY A 103 1.31 -7.30 -13.25
C GLY A 103 1.27 -8.49 -14.21
N SER A 104 1.82 -8.40 -15.42
CA SER A 104 1.93 -9.54 -16.34
C SER A 104 2.81 -10.67 -15.80
N GLU A 105 3.72 -10.33 -14.89
CA GLU A 105 4.53 -11.29 -14.13
C GLU A 105 3.69 -12.10 -13.13
N VAL A 106 2.48 -11.64 -12.79
CA VAL A 106 1.56 -12.35 -11.91
C VAL A 106 0.74 -13.35 -12.73
N PRO A 107 0.66 -14.63 -12.32
CA PRO A 107 -0.16 -15.63 -12.98
C PRO A 107 -1.59 -15.15 -13.23
N GLU A 108 -2.10 -15.40 -14.43
CA GLU A 108 -3.42 -14.96 -14.90
C GLU A 108 -4.56 -15.41 -13.95
N ASN A 109 -4.55 -16.68 -13.54
CA ASN A 109 -5.54 -17.24 -12.61
C ASN A 109 -5.60 -16.48 -11.28
N VAL A 110 -4.47 -15.95 -10.81
CA VAL A 110 -4.38 -15.16 -9.57
C VAL A 110 -4.91 -13.74 -9.80
N ARG A 111 -4.59 -13.12 -10.95
CA ARG A 111 -5.14 -11.81 -11.33
C ARG A 111 -6.66 -11.85 -11.43
N GLU A 112 -7.21 -12.90 -12.05
CA GLU A 112 -8.64 -13.15 -12.15
C GLU A 112 -9.29 -13.36 -10.78
N GLU A 113 -8.67 -14.14 -9.89
CA GLU A 113 -9.16 -14.35 -8.52
C GLU A 113 -9.33 -13.02 -7.78
N VAL A 114 -8.31 -12.15 -7.84
CA VAL A 114 -8.36 -10.81 -7.24
C VAL A 114 -9.39 -9.93 -7.94
N ALA A 115 -9.55 -10.03 -9.27
CA ALA A 115 -10.55 -9.28 -10.02
C ALA A 115 -11.99 -9.67 -9.61
N LYS A 116 -12.27 -10.95 -9.37
CA LYS A 116 -13.58 -11.45 -8.92
C LYS A 116 -14.04 -10.79 -7.63
N VAL A 117 -13.13 -10.59 -6.68
CA VAL A 117 -13.43 -9.91 -5.40
C VAL A 117 -13.28 -8.38 -5.47
N ARG A 118 -13.01 -7.81 -6.66
CA ARG A 118 -12.71 -6.38 -6.88
C ARG A 118 -11.54 -5.90 -6.01
N GLY A 119 -10.55 -6.76 -5.81
CA GLY A 119 -9.31 -6.44 -5.11
C GLY A 119 -8.38 -5.56 -5.95
N SER A 120 -7.41 -4.93 -5.29
CA SER A 120 -6.44 -4.04 -5.92
C SER A 120 -5.37 -4.84 -6.70
N GLN A 121 -5.34 -4.68 -8.02
CA GLN A 121 -4.30 -5.27 -8.88
C GLN A 121 -2.92 -4.65 -8.59
N ASP A 122 -2.86 -3.34 -8.33
CA ASP A 122 -1.63 -2.66 -7.92
C ASP A 122 -1.03 -3.26 -6.64
N MET A 123 -1.88 -3.70 -5.70
CA MET A 123 -1.41 -4.36 -4.47
C MET A 123 -0.94 -5.79 -4.75
N LEU A 124 -1.64 -6.51 -5.63
CA LEU A 124 -1.25 -7.85 -6.05
C LEU A 124 0.15 -7.85 -6.65
N GLU A 125 0.43 -6.92 -7.57
CA GLU A 125 1.74 -6.70 -8.16
C GLU A 125 2.82 -6.51 -7.10
N VAL A 126 2.56 -5.65 -6.12
CA VAL A 126 3.49 -5.37 -5.03
C VAL A 126 3.79 -6.64 -4.25
N ILE A 127 2.76 -7.39 -3.85
CA ILE A 127 2.92 -8.62 -3.07
C ILE A 127 3.83 -9.62 -3.80
N TYR A 128 3.65 -9.76 -5.12
CA TYR A 128 4.48 -10.63 -5.95
C TYR A 128 5.93 -10.15 -6.03
N ALA A 129 6.14 -8.84 -6.22
CA ALA A 129 7.46 -8.23 -6.36
C ALA A 129 8.27 -8.16 -5.04
N LEU A 130 7.62 -8.28 -3.88
CA LEU A 130 8.32 -8.21 -2.58
C LEU A 130 9.37 -9.32 -2.44
N ASN A 131 10.55 -9.00 -1.92
CA ASN A 131 11.58 -9.99 -1.61
C ASN A 131 11.58 -10.33 -0.10
N ILE A 132 10.59 -11.13 0.32
CA ILE A 132 10.31 -11.54 1.70
C ILE A 132 9.71 -12.96 1.75
N ASP A 133 9.72 -13.57 2.94
CA ASP A 133 9.15 -14.88 3.23
C ASP A 133 7.76 -15.13 2.60
N ILE A 134 7.60 -16.34 2.09
CA ILE A 134 6.41 -16.80 1.39
C ILE A 134 5.17 -16.80 2.30
N ASN A 135 5.32 -17.11 3.60
CA ASN A 135 4.17 -17.14 4.51
C ASN A 135 3.64 -15.73 4.76
N PHE A 136 4.53 -14.75 4.84
CA PHE A 136 4.12 -13.35 4.96
C PHE A 136 3.49 -12.84 3.66
N LYS A 137 4.02 -13.19 2.48
CA LYS A 137 3.33 -12.91 1.20
C LYS A 137 1.92 -13.50 1.16
N GLN A 138 1.75 -14.75 1.60
CA GLN A 138 0.43 -15.40 1.66
C GLN A 138 -0.52 -14.68 2.63
N ARG A 139 -0.03 -14.19 3.78
CA ARG A 139 -0.83 -13.35 4.69
C ARG A 139 -1.31 -12.07 4.00
N LEU A 140 -0.42 -11.38 3.29
CA LEU A 140 -0.80 -10.18 2.53
C LEU A 140 -1.81 -10.51 1.43
N TYR A 141 -1.62 -11.63 0.72
CA TYR A 141 -2.54 -12.08 -0.32
C TYR A 141 -3.94 -12.38 0.25
N LYS A 142 -4.03 -13.09 1.38
CA LYS A 142 -5.30 -13.33 2.08
C LYS A 142 -5.97 -12.01 2.50
N SER A 143 -5.20 -11.05 3.02
CA SER A 143 -5.72 -9.72 3.37
C SER A 143 -6.20 -8.92 2.14
N LEU A 144 -5.55 -9.09 0.99
CA LEU A 144 -5.97 -8.51 -0.28
C LEU A 144 -7.31 -9.11 -0.75
N LEU A 145 -7.44 -10.44 -0.73
CA LEU A 145 -8.68 -11.12 -1.08
C LEU A 145 -9.84 -10.74 -0.14
N SER A 146 -9.55 -10.52 1.14
CA SER A 146 -10.53 -10.01 2.11
C SER A 146 -10.76 -8.50 2.02
N ARG A 147 -10.25 -7.82 0.97
CA ARG A 147 -10.36 -6.37 0.72
C ARG A 147 -9.85 -5.46 1.85
N LYS A 148 -8.97 -5.95 2.72
CA LYS A 148 -8.31 -5.13 3.74
C LYS A 148 -7.19 -4.28 3.15
N LEU A 149 -6.58 -4.76 2.07
CA LEU A 149 -5.54 -4.04 1.34
C LEU A 149 -6.10 -3.40 0.07
N THR A 150 -5.65 -2.19 -0.23
CA THR A 150 -6.18 -1.32 -1.31
C THR A 150 -5.04 -0.76 -2.15
N GLY A 151 -5.37 0.02 -3.19
CA GLY A 151 -4.37 0.72 -3.99
C GLY A 151 -3.51 1.72 -3.21
N ASP A 152 -4.03 2.30 -2.13
CA ASP A 152 -3.25 3.25 -1.32
C ASP A 152 -2.20 2.53 -0.48
N HIS A 153 -2.52 1.36 0.05
CA HIS A 153 -1.55 0.44 0.67
C HIS A 153 -0.46 0.04 -0.34
N ALA A 154 -0.83 -0.24 -1.59
CA ALA A 154 0.13 -0.55 -2.64
C ALA A 154 1.10 0.62 -2.88
N LYS A 155 0.60 1.86 -2.95
CA LYS A 155 1.45 3.06 -3.07
C LYS A 155 2.37 3.23 -1.88
N ALA A 156 1.89 2.99 -0.66
CA ALA A 156 2.69 3.08 0.56
C ALA A 156 3.88 2.10 0.51
N VAL A 157 3.59 0.83 0.21
CA VAL A 157 4.64 -0.20 0.09
C VAL A 157 5.57 0.07 -1.09
N LYS A 158 5.07 0.52 -2.26
CA LYS A 158 5.92 0.94 -3.40
C LYS A 158 6.89 2.06 -3.00
N ARG A 159 6.45 3.05 -2.22
CA ARG A 159 7.31 4.13 -1.70
C ARG A 159 8.36 3.59 -0.74
N LEU A 160 7.99 2.65 0.13
CA LEU A 160 8.89 2.00 1.08
C LEU A 160 10.01 1.22 0.36
N ILE A 161 9.66 0.32 -0.56
CA ILE A 161 10.64 -0.56 -1.23
C ILE A 161 11.56 0.21 -2.19
N ASN A 162 11.11 1.35 -2.72
CA ASN A 162 11.89 2.22 -3.58
C ASN A 162 12.79 3.19 -2.79
N ASN A 163 12.82 3.11 -1.47
CA ASN A 163 13.76 3.89 -0.67
C ASN A 163 15.19 3.34 -0.85
N ASP A 164 16.15 4.25 -1.09
CA ASP A 164 17.54 3.91 -1.43
C ASP A 164 18.24 3.03 -0.38
N VAL A 165 17.81 3.08 0.89
CA VAL A 165 18.39 2.30 1.98
C VAL A 165 17.54 1.09 2.40
N TYR A 166 16.38 0.86 1.78
CA TYR A 166 15.51 -0.29 2.08
C TYR A 166 16.23 -1.64 1.88
N GLY A 167 17.07 -1.74 0.86
CA GLY A 167 17.85 -2.95 0.57
C GLY A 167 18.77 -3.40 1.70
N ARG A 168 19.12 -2.48 2.62
CA ARG A 168 19.97 -2.76 3.79
C ARG A 168 19.21 -3.45 4.94
N LEU A 169 17.88 -3.45 4.90
CA LEU A 169 17.06 -4.13 5.90
C LEU A 169 17.20 -5.65 5.75
N ASN A 170 17.37 -6.35 6.87
CA ASN A 170 17.20 -7.79 6.94
C ASN A 170 15.71 -8.16 6.83
N GLU A 171 15.41 -9.45 6.68
CA GLU A 171 14.06 -9.93 6.45
C GLU A 171 13.05 -9.54 7.55
N LEU A 172 13.43 -9.69 8.83
CA LEU A 172 12.55 -9.33 9.95
C LEU A 172 12.25 -7.83 9.96
N GLN A 173 13.24 -6.99 9.67
CA GLN A 173 13.08 -5.54 9.55
C GLN A 173 12.19 -5.17 8.36
N ARG A 174 12.33 -5.85 7.21
CA ARG A 174 11.47 -5.63 6.05
C ARG A 174 10.01 -5.91 6.38
N VAL A 175 9.73 -7.00 7.08
CA VAL A 175 8.37 -7.36 7.51
C VAL A 175 7.77 -6.25 8.38
N ARG A 176 8.49 -5.80 9.41
CA ARG A 176 8.02 -4.72 10.29
C ARG A 176 7.80 -3.41 9.54
N ALA A 177 8.76 -3.02 8.69
CA ALA A 177 8.65 -1.83 7.88
C ALA A 177 7.42 -1.85 6.96
N ILE A 178 7.10 -3.01 6.37
CA ILE A 178 5.88 -3.20 5.58
C ILE A 178 4.64 -3.08 6.46
N GLU A 179 4.59 -3.75 7.62
CA GLU A 179 3.46 -3.65 8.54
C GLU A 179 3.22 -2.21 9.00
N ASP A 180 4.27 -1.44 9.29
CA ASP A 180 4.18 -0.03 9.65
C ASP A 180 3.65 0.82 8.48
N ALA A 181 4.12 0.58 7.26
CA ALA A 181 3.64 1.29 6.07
C ALA A 181 2.16 0.98 5.77
N LEU A 182 1.68 -0.22 6.10
CA LEU A 182 0.29 -0.62 5.92
C LEU A 182 -0.67 0.02 6.93
N GLN A 183 -0.18 0.54 8.07
CA GLN A 183 -1.03 1.18 9.08
C GLN A 183 -1.35 2.65 8.77
N GLN A 184 -0.64 3.28 7.83
CA GLN A 184 -0.77 4.71 7.57
C GLN A 184 -1.74 4.99 6.41
N ALA A 185 -2.77 5.80 6.66
CA ALA A 185 -3.75 6.21 5.66
C ALA A 185 -3.15 7.06 4.52
N THR A 186 -2.13 7.87 4.81
CA THR A 186 -1.38 8.67 3.84
C THR A 186 0.12 8.53 4.10
N PHE A 187 0.82 7.81 3.23
CA PHE A 187 2.24 7.45 3.42
C PHE A 187 3.15 8.19 2.44
N THR A 188 3.90 9.19 2.86
CA THR A 188 4.78 9.99 1.99
C THR A 188 6.15 9.34 1.75
N LYS A 189 6.97 9.96 0.88
CA LYS A 189 8.36 9.53 0.70
C LYS A 189 9.20 9.76 1.96
N LEU A 190 8.90 10.82 2.72
CA LEU A 190 9.56 11.08 4.00
C LEU A 190 9.19 10.01 5.03
N ASP A 191 7.91 9.62 5.08
CA ASP A 191 7.45 8.56 5.99
C ASP A 191 8.13 7.22 5.67
N ALA A 192 8.32 6.91 4.38
CA ALA A 192 9.09 5.75 3.93
C ALA A 192 10.53 5.78 4.46
N GLU A 193 11.20 6.92 4.33
CA GLU A 193 12.57 7.09 4.83
C GLU A 193 12.63 6.94 6.35
N LEU A 194 11.70 7.54 7.09
CA LEU A 194 11.61 7.43 8.55
C LEU A 194 11.43 5.99 9.01
N VAL A 195 10.51 5.24 8.39
CA VAL A 195 10.26 3.83 8.73
C VAL A 195 11.52 2.99 8.51
N VAL A 196 12.20 3.16 7.38
CA VAL A 196 13.45 2.42 7.10
C VAL A 196 14.56 2.80 8.07
N LEU A 197 14.75 4.09 8.34
CA LEU A 197 15.75 4.57 9.28
C LEU A 197 15.48 4.05 10.71
N ASN A 198 14.22 4.04 11.15
CA ASN A 198 13.84 3.52 12.46
C ASN A 198 14.25 2.05 12.63
N GLU A 199 13.97 1.20 11.64
CA GLU A 199 14.34 -0.22 11.73
C GLU A 199 15.86 -0.45 11.66
N LEU A 200 16.59 0.34 10.86
CA LEU A 200 18.07 0.30 10.83
C LEU A 200 18.66 0.68 12.20
N MET A 201 18.28 1.85 12.71
CA MET A 201 18.81 2.42 13.95
C MET A 201 18.44 1.61 15.19
N ARG A 202 17.30 0.93 15.17
CA ARG A 202 16.85 0.06 16.27
C ARG A 202 17.79 -1.13 16.52
N THR A 203 18.50 -1.61 15.49
CA THR A 203 19.34 -2.79 15.60
C THR A 203 20.82 -2.47 15.72
N LYS A 204 21.32 -1.58 14.87
CA LYS A 204 22.75 -1.27 14.78
C LYS A 204 22.99 0.22 14.46
N PRO A 205 22.74 1.12 15.43
CA PRO A 205 22.91 2.55 15.21
C PRO A 205 24.37 2.93 14.91
N SER A 206 25.34 2.14 15.37
CA SER A 206 26.77 2.35 15.12
C SER A 206 27.19 2.14 13.65
N GLU A 207 26.47 1.31 12.88
CA GLU A 207 26.77 1.05 11.46
C GLU A 207 26.18 2.13 10.53
N HIS A 208 25.40 3.06 11.08
CA HIS A 208 24.65 4.08 10.33
C HIS A 208 24.83 5.49 10.91
N GLN A 209 26.02 5.80 11.43
CA GLN A 209 26.30 7.10 12.06
C GLN A 209 26.02 8.29 11.14
N ASP A 210 26.19 8.13 9.82
CA ASP A 210 25.89 9.15 8.81
C ASP A 210 24.42 9.58 8.80
N LYS A 211 23.51 8.72 9.28
CA LYS A 211 22.07 8.99 9.37
C LYS A 211 21.57 9.26 10.78
N PHE A 212 22.45 9.16 11.79
CA PHE A 212 22.07 9.22 13.20
C PHE A 212 21.43 10.55 13.58
N ASN A 213 22.04 11.67 13.19
CA ASN A 213 21.53 13.00 13.53
C ASN A 213 20.15 13.24 12.92
N THR A 214 19.95 12.89 11.65
CA THR A 214 18.65 12.99 10.99
C THR A 214 17.59 12.15 11.71
N TRP A 215 17.91 10.90 12.00
CA TRP A 215 17.01 10.00 12.74
C TRP A 215 16.65 10.54 14.13
N LEU A 216 17.65 10.97 14.91
CA LEU A 216 17.45 11.49 16.25
C LEU A 216 16.61 12.78 16.24
N SER A 217 16.91 13.73 15.33
CA SER A 217 16.10 14.94 15.17
C SER A 217 14.64 14.62 14.85
N ASN A 218 14.38 13.58 14.04
CA ASN A 218 13.02 13.16 13.73
C ASN A 218 12.30 12.57 14.95
N ILE A 219 12.98 11.75 15.76
CA ILE A 219 12.42 11.26 17.03
C ILE A 219 12.08 12.42 17.95
N LEU A 220 13.02 13.35 18.16
CA LEU A 220 12.82 14.50 19.04
C LEU A 220 11.65 15.38 18.58
N ASN A 221 11.57 15.68 17.27
CA ASN A 221 10.46 16.43 16.71
C ASN A 221 9.12 15.72 16.88
N SER A 222 9.10 14.39 16.74
CA SER A 222 7.89 13.59 16.92
C SER A 222 7.44 13.57 18.38
N MET A 223 8.38 13.43 19.32
CA MET A 223 8.11 13.54 20.75
C MET A 223 7.58 14.93 21.12
N GLY A 224 8.19 16.00 20.58
CA GLY A 224 7.73 17.37 20.78
C GLY A 224 6.29 17.57 20.30
N LYS A 225 5.97 17.15 19.08
CA LYS A 225 4.59 17.22 18.54
C LYS A 225 3.58 16.46 19.41
N VAL A 226 3.94 15.27 19.88
CA VAL A 226 3.06 14.49 20.76
C VAL A 226 2.81 15.25 22.06
N ALA A 227 3.83 15.88 22.64
CA ALA A 227 3.69 16.71 23.82
C ALA A 227 2.77 17.93 23.56
N ASP A 228 2.93 18.59 22.40
CA ASP A 228 2.13 19.76 22.01
C ASP A 228 0.63 19.43 21.85
N TYR A 229 0.28 18.19 21.51
CA TYR A 229 -1.10 17.74 21.41
C TYR A 229 -1.76 17.39 22.76
N LEU A 230 -1.00 17.31 23.85
CA LEU A 230 -1.54 16.99 25.16
C LEU A 230 -2.11 18.25 25.83
N HIS A 231 -3.45 18.33 25.88
CA HIS A 231 -4.12 19.39 26.61
C HIS A 231 -3.88 19.28 28.13
N PRO A 232 -3.70 20.37 28.89
CA PRO A 232 -3.51 20.32 30.34
C PRO A 232 -4.64 19.59 31.09
N ASP A 233 -5.88 19.74 30.63
CA ASP A 233 -7.06 19.15 31.28
C ASP A 233 -7.28 17.66 30.96
N LEU A 234 -6.38 17.03 30.20
CA LEU A 234 -6.53 15.64 29.79
C LEU A 234 -6.69 14.69 30.99
N GLU A 235 -6.07 15.02 32.12
CA GLU A 235 -6.16 14.24 33.37
C GLU A 235 -7.61 14.04 33.87
N PHE A 236 -8.48 15.02 33.63
CA PHE A 236 -9.88 14.98 34.06
C PHE A 236 -10.80 14.26 33.07
N LEU A 237 -10.35 14.10 31.82
CA LEU A 237 -11.16 13.56 30.72
C LEU A 237 -10.85 12.09 30.41
N VAL A 238 -9.70 11.57 30.84
CA VAL A 238 -9.29 10.18 30.54
C VAL A 238 -9.77 9.17 31.58
N SER A 239 -10.21 8.00 31.09
CA SER A 239 -10.58 6.87 31.94
C SER A 239 -9.37 6.27 32.67
N GLN A 240 -9.61 5.56 33.77
CA GLN A 240 -8.55 4.87 34.52
C GLN A 240 -7.77 3.84 33.67
N LEU A 241 -8.43 3.21 32.70
CA LEU A 241 -7.78 2.30 31.76
C LEU A 241 -6.77 3.04 30.86
N GLN A 242 -7.19 4.17 30.30
CA GLN A 242 -6.33 5.03 29.48
C GLN A 242 -5.16 5.62 30.30
N LYS A 243 -5.40 6.01 31.56
CA LYS A 243 -4.33 6.44 32.49
C LYS A 243 -3.26 5.36 32.65
N LYS A 244 -3.67 4.10 32.88
CA LYS A 244 -2.74 2.96 32.98
C LYS A 244 -1.97 2.71 31.69
N GLN A 245 -2.63 2.79 30.53
CA GLN A 245 -1.98 2.61 29.23
C GLN A 245 -0.96 3.71 28.96
N LEU A 246 -1.31 4.97 29.23
CA LEU A 246 -0.41 6.12 29.07
C LEU A 246 0.78 6.02 30.02
N ALA A 247 0.55 5.70 31.30
CA ALA A 247 1.62 5.49 32.28
C ALA A 247 2.59 4.38 31.86
N LYS A 248 2.07 3.27 31.29
CA LYS A 248 2.91 2.21 30.74
C LYS A 248 3.76 2.72 29.58
N ALA A 249 3.17 3.43 28.62
CA ALA A 249 3.89 3.96 27.46
C ALA A 249 5.01 4.95 27.87
N VAL A 250 4.69 5.89 28.79
CA VAL A 250 5.67 6.82 29.37
C VAL A 250 6.77 6.07 30.13
N GLY A 251 6.41 5.03 30.86
CA GLY A 251 7.38 4.17 31.57
C GLY A 251 8.38 3.48 30.64
N GLU A 252 7.92 2.94 29.50
CA GLU A 252 8.80 2.34 28.49
C GLU A 252 9.74 3.38 27.86
N ILE A 253 9.24 4.59 27.57
CA ILE A 253 10.08 5.69 27.07
C ILE A 253 11.15 6.05 28.11
N ASN A 254 10.75 6.29 29.37
CA ASN A 254 11.66 6.62 30.46
C ASN A 254 12.73 5.56 30.69
N LYS A 255 12.38 4.27 30.51
CA LYS A 255 13.32 3.17 30.58
C LYS A 255 14.33 3.20 29.42
N ALA A 256 13.86 3.47 28.19
CA ALA A 256 14.71 3.54 27.01
C ALA A 256 15.70 4.71 27.06
N VAL A 257 15.28 5.86 27.61
CA VAL A 257 16.12 7.06 27.74
C VAL A 257 16.77 7.21 29.12
N ARG A 258 16.77 6.14 29.94
CA ARG A 258 17.25 6.19 31.33
C ARG A 258 18.67 6.72 31.47
N TRP A 259 19.51 6.52 30.44
CA TRP A 259 20.88 6.99 30.39
C TRP A 259 21.01 8.51 30.46
N LEU A 260 20.02 9.28 29.97
CA LEU A 260 19.97 10.75 30.14
C LEU A 260 20.00 11.17 31.63
N TRP A 261 19.45 10.32 32.50
CA TRP A 261 19.36 10.57 33.94
C TRP A 261 20.50 9.91 34.73
N LYS A 262 21.33 9.08 34.10
CA LYS A 262 22.41 8.34 34.79
C LYS A 262 23.66 9.20 34.98
N ASP A 263 23.94 10.14 34.09
CA ASP A 263 25.13 11.03 34.22
C ASP A 263 24.96 12.12 35.28
N ASN A 264 23.72 12.51 35.63
CA ASN A 264 23.49 13.49 36.70
C ASN A 264 23.61 12.91 38.11
N ARG A 265 23.82 11.59 38.28
CA ARG A 265 23.93 10.95 39.60
C ARG A 265 25.35 10.60 40.02
N GLN A 266 26.35 10.77 39.16
CA GLN A 266 27.76 10.55 39.54
C GLN A 266 28.46 11.81 40.03
N THR A 267 27.85 13.00 39.89
CA THR A 267 28.43 14.27 40.36
C THR A 267 27.85 14.78 41.67
N GLU A 268 26.85 14.11 42.25
CA GLU A 268 26.16 14.54 43.49
C GLU A 268 26.25 13.51 44.62
N GLN A 269 27.36 12.79 44.73
CA GLN A 269 27.76 12.17 46.01
C GLN A 269 28.64 13.13 46.81
N THR A 270 28.11 14.33 47.08
CA THR A 270 28.51 15.15 48.22
C THR A 270 27.30 15.93 48.70
N THR A 271 26.65 15.39 49.74
CA THR A 271 26.00 16.10 50.85
C THR A 271 24.99 17.20 50.50
N LEU A 272 23.70 16.86 50.54
CA LEU A 272 22.69 17.32 51.50
C LEU A 272 21.29 17.12 50.89
N GLU A 273 20.38 16.53 51.67
CA GLU A 273 18.96 16.39 51.31
C GLU A 273 18.33 17.79 51.20
N SER A 274 18.38 18.39 50.02
CA SER A 274 17.66 19.62 49.73
C SER A 274 16.34 19.28 49.03
N GLU A 275 15.23 19.37 49.76
CA GLU A 275 13.87 19.28 49.19
C GLU A 275 13.68 20.40 48.17
N LEU A 276 13.40 20.03 46.91
CA LEU A 276 13.07 20.99 45.85
C LEU A 276 11.68 21.58 46.12
N ILE A 277 11.62 22.85 46.50
CA ILE A 277 10.34 23.57 46.66
C ILE A 277 10.03 24.30 45.35
N ILE A 278 8.90 23.97 44.76
CA ILE A 278 8.38 24.64 43.56
C ILE A 278 7.37 25.71 44.01
N GLN A 279 7.74 26.99 43.86
CA GLN A 279 6.83 28.12 44.11
C GLN A 279 6.31 28.69 42.79
N ARG A 280 4.99 28.86 42.71
CA ARG A 280 4.30 29.50 41.58
C ARG A 280 4.04 30.96 41.90
N GLU A 281 4.55 31.86 41.07
CA GLU A 281 4.31 33.30 41.16
C GLU A 281 3.49 33.78 39.96
N SER A 282 2.53 34.66 40.20
CA SER A 282 1.71 35.29 39.15
C SER A 282 2.41 36.55 38.66
N THR A 283 2.47 36.73 37.35
CA THR A 283 3.08 37.86 36.66
C THR A 283 2.10 38.45 35.66
N ASP A 284 2.38 39.65 35.17
CA ASP A 284 1.50 40.39 34.23
C ASP A 284 1.26 39.67 32.89
N THR A 285 2.06 38.64 32.57
CA THR A 285 1.96 37.83 31.34
C THR A 285 1.64 36.35 31.57
N GLY A 286 1.40 35.94 32.83
CA GLY A 286 1.12 34.54 33.16
C GLY A 286 1.78 34.09 34.46
N TYR A 287 2.29 32.86 34.51
CA TYR A 287 2.90 32.31 35.72
C TYR A 287 4.37 32.01 35.51
N ARG A 288 5.18 32.34 36.51
CA ARG A 288 6.59 31.97 36.61
C ARG A 288 6.77 30.95 37.73
N TYR A 289 7.48 29.86 37.42
CA TYR A 289 7.85 28.86 38.43
C TYR A 289 9.28 29.14 38.89
N ILE A 290 9.46 29.27 40.20
CA ILE A 290 10.76 29.46 40.82
C ILE A 290 11.11 28.18 41.57
N PHE A 291 12.25 27.62 41.22
CA PHE A 291 12.81 26.43 41.83
C PHE A 291 13.84 26.86 42.87
N ARG A 292 13.60 26.53 44.14
CA ARG A 292 14.56 26.76 45.21
C ARG A 292 14.90 25.43 45.88
N TYR A 293 16.19 25.23 46.11
CA TYR A 293 16.71 24.17 46.96
C TYR A 293 16.72 24.68 48.40
N ARG A 294 16.25 23.85 49.35
CA ARG A 294 16.31 24.16 50.78
C ARG A 294 17.58 23.60 51.40
#